data_AF-A0A2C9V2A3-F1
#
_entry.id   AF-A0A2C9V2A3-F1
#
_cell.length_a   1.000
_cell.length_b   1.000
_cell.length_c   1.000
_cell.angle_alpha   90.00
_cell.angle_beta   90.00
_cell.angle_gamma   90.00
#
_symmetry.space_group_name_H-M   'P 1'
#
loop_
_entity.id
_entity.type
_entity.pdbx_description
1 polymer ?
#
loop_
_entity_poly.entity_id
_entity_poly.type
_entity_poly.pdbx_seq_one_letter_code
_entity_poly.pdbx_strand_id
1 'polypeptide(L)'
;MSPAASSRWCPTPEQLMILEELYRSGIRTPNASQIQRITSHLSLYGKIEGKNVFYWFQNHKARDRQKLRRKLLKQLQHNQIYLQNQSPPFHPLPYHHSPALLPQV
;
A
#
# COMPACT_ATOMS: atom_id res chain seq x y z
N MET A 1 29.04 12.14 -20.83
CA MET A 1 29.08 11.64 -19.44
C MET A 1 28.13 10.46 -19.34
N SER A 2 28.64 9.23 -19.30
CA SER A 2 27.79 8.02 -19.21
C SER A 2 27.21 7.92 -17.79
N PRO A 3 25.90 7.64 -17.60
CA PRO A 3 25.35 7.49 -16.26
C PRO A 3 26.03 6.29 -15.60
N ALA A 4 26.70 6.53 -14.47
CA ALA A 4 27.33 5.49 -13.68
C ALA A 4 26.28 4.41 -13.40
N ALA A 5 26.55 3.17 -13.84
CA ALA A 5 25.69 2.04 -13.59
C ALA A 5 25.54 1.88 -12.07
N SER A 6 24.40 2.34 -11.53
CA SER A 6 24.07 2.17 -10.12
C SER A 6 23.93 0.68 -9.87
N SER A 7 24.98 0.08 -9.30
CA SER A 7 24.94 -1.32 -8.88
C SER A 7 23.81 -1.46 -7.86
N ARG A 8 22.77 -2.20 -8.25
CA ARG A 8 21.60 -2.43 -7.42
C ARG A 8 22.03 -3.22 -6.19
N TRP A 9 21.71 -2.70 -5.01
CA TRP A 9 22.02 -3.41 -3.77
C TRP A 9 21.22 -4.72 -3.69
N CYS A 10 21.94 -5.83 -3.53
CA CYS A 10 21.41 -7.16 -3.25
C CYS A 10 21.68 -7.46 -1.77
N PRO A 11 20.70 -7.25 -0.87
CA PRO A 11 20.90 -7.48 0.56
C PRO A 11 21.14 -8.95 0.86
N THR A 12 22.02 -9.24 1.82
CA THR A 12 22.18 -10.60 2.34
C THR A 12 21.04 -10.95 3.32
N PRO A 13 20.77 -12.26 3.56
CA PRO A 13 19.79 -12.68 4.55
C PRO A 13 20.01 -12.07 5.94
N GLU A 14 21.27 -12.00 6.39
CA GLU A 14 21.65 -11.44 7.69
C GLU A 14 21.34 -9.95 7.75
N GLN A 15 21.62 -9.20 6.67
CA GLN A 15 21.27 -7.78 6.60
C GLN A 15 19.77 -7.56 6.68
N LEU A 16 18.97 -8.40 6.03
CA LEU A 16 17.51 -8.32 6.10
C LEU A 16 17.00 -8.64 7.50
N MET A 17 17.50 -9.69 8.14
CA MET A 17 17.11 -10.07 9.50
C MET A 17 17.33 -8.93 10.50
N ILE A 18 18.51 -8.30 10.47
CA ILE A 18 18.84 -7.17 11.37
C ILE A 18 17.93 -5.97 11.09
N LEU A 19 17.72 -5.62 9.81
CA LEU A 19 16.84 -4.50 9.44
C LEU A 19 15.39 -4.73 9.90
N GLU A 20 14.89 -5.96 9.74
CA GLU A 20 13.56 -6.35 10.21
C GLU A 20 13.43 -6.32 11.72
N GLU A 21 14.42 -6.81 12.45
CA GLU A 21 14.44 -6.75 13.91
C GLU A 21 14.40 -5.30 14.42
N LEU A 22 15.25 -4.42 13.87
CA LEU A 22 15.26 -2.99 14.21
C LEU A 22 13.91 -2.32 13.92
N TYR A 23 13.25 -2.68 12.82
CA TYR A 23 11.94 -2.15 12.50
C TYR A 23 10.86 -2.63 13.47
N ARG A 24 10.91 -3.90 13.86
CA ARG A 24 9.98 -4.52 14.82
C ARG A 24 10.17 -3.98 16.24
N SER A 25 11.41 -3.66 16.64
CA SER A 25 11.72 -3.06 17.94
C SER A 25 11.33 -1.57 18.05
N GLY A 26 10.87 -0.96 16.95
CA GLY A 26 10.24 0.36 16.96
C GLY A 26 10.99 1.43 16.16
N ILE A 27 12.19 1.15 15.65
CA ILE A 27 12.92 2.10 14.79
C ILE A 27 12.27 2.11 13.41
N ARG A 28 11.32 3.03 13.18
CA ARG A 28 10.63 3.16 11.89
C ARG A 28 11.13 4.29 11.01
N THR A 29 11.72 5.31 11.63
CA THR A 29 12.25 6.50 10.96
C THR A 29 13.61 6.84 11.57
N PRO A 30 14.66 6.07 11.22
CA PRO A 30 15.98 6.35 11.75
C PRO A 30 16.45 7.73 11.27
N ASN A 31 17.06 8.50 12.17
CA ASN A 31 17.71 9.76 11.83
C ASN A 31 19.08 9.50 11.16
N ALA A 32 19.77 10.56 10.74
CA ALA A 32 21.03 10.44 10.01
C ALA A 32 22.13 9.66 10.78
N SER A 33 22.28 9.90 12.09
CA SER A 33 23.30 9.22 12.89
C SER A 33 22.94 7.74 13.11
N GLN A 34 21.66 7.42 13.26
CA GLN A 34 21.18 6.04 13.31
C GLN A 34 21.41 5.33 11.98
N ILE A 35 21.14 5.98 10.84
CA ILE A 35 21.42 5.41 9.51
C ILE A 35 22.90 5.08 9.38
N GLN A 36 23.80 5.98 9.79
CA GLN A 36 25.24 5.73 9.78
C GLN A 36 25.60 4.52 10.65
N ARG A 37 25.14 4.48 11.91
CA ARG A 37 25.41 3.36 12.83
C ARG A 37 24.90 2.01 12.30
N ILE A 38 23.68 1.99 11.77
CA ILE A 38 23.08 0.80 11.17
C ILE A 38 23.90 0.36 9.95
N THR A 39 24.28 1.30 9.08
CA THR A 39 25.11 1.01 7.89
C THR A 39 26.45 0.40 8.28
N SER A 40 27.14 0.99 9.26
CA SER A 40 28.42 0.48 9.76
C SER A 40 28.32 -0.91 10.39
N HIS A 41 27.20 -1.24 11.04
CA HIS A 41 26.98 -2.59 11.54
C HIS A 41 26.69 -3.56 10.39
N LEU A 42 25.81 -3.18 9.46
CA LEU A 42 25.40 -4.04 8.34
C LEU A 42 26.52 -4.29 7.32
N SER A 43 27.53 -3.42 7.24
CA SER A 43 28.68 -3.60 6.36
C SER A 43 29.54 -4.81 6.74
N LEU A 44 29.45 -5.30 7.98
CA LEU A 44 30.09 -6.54 8.42
C LEU A 44 29.55 -7.79 7.69
N TYR A 45 28.34 -7.69 7.13
CA TYR A 45 27.63 -8.81 6.49
C TYR A 45 27.54 -8.66 4.96
N GLY A 46 28.18 -7.64 4.38
CA GLY A 46 28.21 -7.41 2.93
C GLY A 46 28.16 -5.93 2.54
N LYS A 47 28.39 -5.64 1.26
CA LYS A 47 28.41 -4.26 0.74
C LYS A 47 27.06 -3.57 0.95
N ILE A 48 27.08 -2.41 1.61
CA ILE A 48 25.90 -1.57 1.85
C ILE A 48 26.31 -0.10 1.94
N GLU A 49 25.40 0.80 1.60
CA GLU A 49 25.55 2.25 1.72
C GLU A 49 24.38 2.83 2.52
N GLY A 50 24.56 4.01 3.12
CA GLY A 50 23.51 4.65 3.92
C GLY A 50 22.18 4.88 3.18
N LYS A 51 22.24 5.14 1.87
CA LYS A 51 21.05 5.26 1.02
C LYS A 51 20.21 3.97 0.98
N ASN A 52 20.87 2.80 1.05
CA ASN A 52 20.18 1.52 1.05
C ASN A 52 19.38 1.34 2.35
N VAL A 53 19.97 1.68 3.49
CA VAL A 53 19.29 1.65 4.80
C VAL A 53 18.12 2.63 4.80
N PHE A 54 18.35 3.88 4.39
CA PHE A 54 17.32 4.91 4.28
C PHE A 54 16.12 4.43 3.45
N TYR A 55 16.38 3.94 2.23
CA TYR A 55 15.32 3.45 1.35
C TYR A 55 14.67 2.17 1.84
N TRP A 56 15.40 1.28 2.51
CA TRP A 56 14.81 0.09 3.10
C TRP A 56 13.73 0.47 4.11
N PHE A 57 14.01 1.39 5.04
CA PHE A 57 13.03 1.87 6.02
C PHE A 57 11.87 2.62 5.36
N GLN A 58 12.13 3.48 4.37
CA GLN A 58 11.06 4.15 3.63
C GLN A 58 10.15 3.16 2.88
N ASN A 59 10.74 2.19 2.18
CA ASN A 59 10.01 1.17 1.45
C ASN A 59 9.21 0.26 2.38
N HIS A 60 9.74 -0.09 3.55
CA HIS A 60 9.03 -0.92 4.52
C HIS A 60 7.75 -0.23 4.99
N LYS A 61 7.83 1.05 5.39
CA LYS A 61 6.64 1.85 5.74
C LYS A 61 5.67 1.99 4.57
N ALA A 62 6.19 2.20 3.35
CA ALA A 62 5.35 2.31 2.17
C ALA A 62 4.56 1.02 1.91
N ARG A 63 5.20 -0.15 2.05
CA ARG A 63 4.56 -1.46 1.95
C ARG A 63 3.50 -1.66 3.01
N ASP A 64 3.75 -1.29 4.27
CA ASP A 64 2.75 -1.39 5.34
C ASP A 64 1.52 -0.54 5.05
N ARG A 65 1.73 0.70 4.62
CA ARG A 65 0.65 1.60 4.23
C ARG A 65 -0.12 1.10 3.01
N GLN A 66 0.57 0.48 2.04
CA GLN A 66 -0.05 -0.15 0.89
C GLN A 66 -0.88 -1.38 1.28
N LYS A 67 -0.39 -2.21 2.20
CA LYS A 67 -1.15 -3.37 2.75
C LYS A 67 -2.45 -2.89 3.40
N LEU A 68 -2.40 -1.83 4.21
CA LEU A 68 -3.59 -1.24 4.84
C LEU A 68 -4.59 -0.74 3.79
N ARG A 69 -4.13 0.04 2.80
CA ARG A 69 -4.97 0.54 1.71
C ARG A 69 -5.64 -0.58 0.92
N ARG A 70 -4.91 -1.66 0.61
CA ARG A 70 -5.46 -2.82 -0.10
C ARG A 70 -6.54 -3.55 0.72
N LYS A 71 -6.35 -3.68 2.04
CA LYS A 71 -7.36 -4.27 2.93
C LYS A 71 -8.64 -3.43 2.95
N LEU A 72 -8.50 -2.11 3.11
CA LEU A 72 -9.64 -1.19 3.10
C LEU A 72 -10.40 -1.25 1.77
N LEU A 73 -9.70 -1.22 0.64
CA LEU A 73 -10.34 -1.29 -0.68
C LEU A 73 -11.13 -2.58 -0.87
N LYS A 74 -10.59 -3.73 -0.41
CA LYS A 74 -11.30 -5.02 -0.44
C LYS A 74 -12.56 -4.99 0.42
N GLN A 75 -12.52 -4.37 1.60
CA GLN A 75 -13.68 -4.23 2.48
C GLN A 75 -14.77 -3.37 1.84
N LEU A 76 -14.39 -2.24 1.23
CA LEU A 76 -15.33 -1.36 0.54
C LEU A 76 -15.99 -2.07 -0.65
N GLN A 77 -15.22 -2.82 -1.43
CA GLN A 77 -15.76 -3.62 -2.54
C GLN A 77 -16.77 -4.67 -2.06
N HIS A 78 -16.45 -5.38 -0.96
CA HIS A 78 -17.37 -6.37 -0.40
C HIS A 78 -18.68 -5.73 0.07
N ASN A 79 -18.60 -4.57 0.73
CA ASN A 79 -19.79 -3.83 1.18
C ASN A 79 -20.65 -3.34 0.01
N GLN A 80 -20.03 -2.84 -1.07
CA GLN A 80 -20.75 -2.45 -2.29
C GLN A 80 -21.53 -3.62 -2.91
N ILE A 81 -20.90 -4.80 -3.01
CA ILE A 81 -21.55 -6.01 -3.53
C ILE A 81 -22.73 -6.42 -2.63
N TYR A 82 -22.54 -6.36 -1.31
CA TYR A 82 -23.59 -6.68 -0.35
C TYR A 82 -24.80 -5.77 -0.53
N LEU A 83 -24.60 -4.45 -0.65
CA LEU A 83 -25.67 -3.49 -0.88
C LEU A 83 -26.35 -3.69 -2.23
N GLN A 84 -25.59 -3.97 -3.29
CA GLN A 84 -26.15 -4.24 -4.62
C GLN A 84 -27.05 -5.48 -4.63
N ASN A 85 -26.68 -6.54 -3.91
CA ASN A 85 -27.47 -7.77 -3.82
C ASN A 85 -28.72 -7.65 -2.92
N GLN A 86 -28.87 -6.56 -2.16
CA GLN A 86 -30.08 -6.26 -1.38
C GLN A 86 -31.10 -5.39 -2.12
N SER A 87 -30.77 -4.92 -3.34
CA SER A 87 -31.74 -4.24 -4.19
C SER A 87 -32.82 -5.23 -4.63
N PRO A 88 -34.13 -4.95 -4.44
CA PRO A 88 -35.16 -5.78 -5.05
C PRO A 88 -34.98 -5.75 -6.59
N PRO A 89 -35.24 -6.86 -7.29
CA PRO A 89 -35.18 -6.87 -8.75
C PRO A 89 -36.08 -5.77 -9.30
N PHE A 90 -35.50 -4.88 -10.11
CA PHE A 90 -36.26 -3.85 -10.81
C PHE A 90 -37.14 -4.57 -11.83
N HIS A 91 -38.38 -4.88 -11.46
CA HIS A 91 -39.41 -5.23 -12.42
C HIS A 91 -39.86 -3.92 -13.06
N PRO A 92 -39.57 -3.65 -14.34
CA PRO A 92 -40.16 -2.51 -15.00
C PRO A 92 -41.67 -2.70 -14.96
N LEU A 93 -42.38 -1.82 -14.26
CA LEU A 93 -43.83 -1.86 -14.28
C LEU A 93 -44.28 -1.70 -15.73
N PRO A 94 -45.20 -2.56 -16.22
CA PRO A 94 -45.72 -2.40 -17.56
C PRO A 94 -46.34 -1.01 -17.65
N TYR A 95 -45.84 -0.20 -18.58
CA TYR A 95 -46.36 1.13 -18.86
C TYR A 95 -47.80 0.99 -19.35
N HIS A 96 -48.75 1.02 -18.42
CA HIS A 96 -50.16 1.14 -18.74
C HIS A 96 -50.40 2.60 -19.15
N HIS A 97 -50.59 2.84 -20.44
CA HIS A 97 -51.02 4.14 -20.95
C HIS A 97 -52.38 4.47 -20.34
N SER A 98 -52.41 5.36 -19.35
CA SER A 98 -53.64 6.03 -18.93
C SER A 98 -53.86 7.24 -19.84
N PRO A 99 -54.99 7.34 -20.58
CA PRO A 99 -55.31 8.56 -21.28
C PRO A 99 -55.74 9.60 -20.24
N ALA A 100 -54.98 10.68 -20.12
CA ALA A 100 -55.38 11.82 -19.31
C ALA A 100 -56.67 12.41 -19.87
N LEU A 101 -57.75 12.36 -19.11
CA LEU A 101 -58.96 13.14 -19.40
C LEU A 101 -58.64 14.61 -19.08
N LEU A 102 -58.54 15.42 -20.14
CA LEU A 102 -58.56 16.88 -20.02
C LEU A 102 -59.94 17.32 -19.50
N PRO A 103 -60.04 18.20 -18.50
CA PRO A 103 -61.30 18.81 -18.16
C PRO A 103 -61.69 19.79 -19.27
N GLN A 104 -62.90 19.59 -19.81
CA GLN A 104 -63.59 20.61 -20.61
C GLN A 104 -64.31 21.56 -19.65
N VAL A 105 -64.17 22.85 -19.97
CA VAL A 105 -64.78 24.10 -19.44
C VAL A 105 -64.33 24.64 -18.09
#